data_AF-A0A941Y205-F1
#
_entry.id   AF-A0A941Y205-F1
#
_cell.length_a   1.000
_cell.length_b   1.000
_cell.length_c   1.000
_cell.angle_alpha   90.00
_cell.angle_beta   90.00
_cell.angle_gamma   90.00
#
_symmetry.space_group_name_H-M   'P 1'
#
loop_
_entity.id
_entity.type
_entity.pdbx_description
1 polymer ?
#
loop_
_entity_poly.entity_id
_entity_poly.type
_entity_poly.pdbx_seq_one_letter_code
_entity_poly.pdbx_strand_id
1 'polypeptide(L)'
;MKVKLSMMAPALFAGAAAAAVAFAPAAMSEPPPPPPCVNADGTPCADLGTAGPGGASGSIPYGPGGTAGPGGASGSIPYGPGGSAGPGGASGCIPNVGCATIPAP
;
A
#
# COMPACT_ATOMS: atom_id res chain seq x y z
N MET A 1 21.46 -22.20 54.23
CA MET A 1 21.81 -21.12 53.27
C MET A 1 21.30 -21.31 51.83
N LYS A 2 20.67 -22.44 51.45
CA LYS A 2 20.27 -22.67 50.04
C LYS A 2 18.88 -22.10 49.65
N VAL A 3 17.98 -21.90 50.61
CA VAL A 3 16.61 -21.38 50.35
C VAL A 3 16.59 -19.88 50.03
N LYS A 4 17.50 -19.10 50.64
CA LYS A 4 17.53 -17.63 50.50
C LYS A 4 18.05 -17.17 49.13
N LEU A 5 18.86 -17.99 48.46
CA LEU A 5 19.37 -17.72 47.11
C LEU A 5 18.31 -18.02 46.03
N SER A 6 17.45 -19.02 46.24
CA SER A 6 16.37 -19.37 45.32
C SER A 6 15.27 -18.30 45.24
N MET A 7 15.11 -17.49 46.28
CA MET A 7 14.07 -16.46 46.34
C MET A 7 14.52 -15.10 45.76
N MET A 8 15.83 -14.87 45.64
CA MET A 8 16.39 -13.62 45.09
C MET A 8 16.53 -13.65 43.56
N ALA A 9 16.66 -14.83 42.96
CA ALA A 9 16.70 -15.00 41.50
C ALA A 9 15.46 -14.44 40.75
N PRO A 10 14.21 -14.70 41.18
CA PRO A 10 13.04 -14.14 40.50
C PRO A 10 12.93 -12.61 40.63
N ALA A 11 13.41 -12.04 41.75
CA ALA A 11 13.40 -10.58 41.95
C ALA A 11 14.38 -9.86 41.01
N LEU A 12 15.53 -10.48 40.72
CA LEU A 12 16.50 -9.95 39.75
C LEU A 12 15.98 -10.02 38.30
N PHE A 13 15.29 -11.11 37.94
CA PHE A 13 14.69 -11.25 36.61
C PHE A 13 13.53 -10.24 36.38
N ALA A 14 12.70 -10.01 37.41
CA ALA A 14 11.64 -9.01 37.37
C ALA A 14 12.21 -7.56 37.26
N GLY A 15 13.30 -7.26 37.96
CA GLY A 15 13.96 -5.96 37.87
C GLY A 15 14.55 -5.66 36.48
N ALA A 16 15.14 -6.68 35.82
CA ALA A 16 15.68 -6.54 34.47
C ALA A 16 14.58 -6.30 33.41
N ALA A 17 13.44 -6.98 33.54
CA ALA A 17 12.30 -6.78 32.64
C ALA A 17 11.68 -5.38 32.76
N ALA A 18 11.60 -4.83 33.97
CA ALA A 18 11.09 -3.47 34.20
C ALA A 18 12.02 -2.38 33.61
N ALA A 19 13.34 -2.57 33.70
CA ALA A 19 14.30 -1.65 33.07
C ALA A 19 14.23 -1.69 31.54
N ALA A 20 13.95 -2.85 30.94
CA ALA A 20 13.78 -2.98 29.49
C ALA A 20 12.57 -2.19 28.95
N VAL A 21 11.50 -2.05 29.73
CA VAL A 21 10.32 -1.25 29.35
C VAL A 21 10.60 0.25 29.47
N ALA A 22 11.44 0.67 30.43
CA ALA A 22 11.77 2.09 30.63
C ALA A 22 12.72 2.66 29.56
N PHE A 23 13.51 1.81 28.89
CA PHE A 23 14.39 2.19 27.77
C PHE A 23 13.91 1.67 26.41
N ALA A 24 12.74 1.01 26.37
CA ALA A 24 12.10 0.74 25.10
C ALA A 24 11.75 2.10 24.48
N PRO A 25 12.20 2.40 23.25
CA PRO A 25 11.70 3.56 22.54
C PRO A 25 10.18 3.44 22.58
N ALA A 26 9.52 4.52 22.99
CA ALA A 26 8.08 4.58 22.93
C ALA A 26 7.71 4.34 21.46
N ALA A 27 7.35 3.10 21.13
CA ALA A 27 6.64 2.73 19.93
C ALA A 27 5.24 3.31 20.11
N MET A 28 5.21 4.64 20.06
CA MET A 28 4.02 5.45 20.16
C MET A 28 3.16 4.98 19.00
N SER A 29 1.93 4.69 19.31
CA SER A 29 0.83 4.34 18.42
C SER A 29 0.46 5.47 17.46
N GLU A 30 1.41 6.25 17.00
CA GLU A 30 1.23 7.19 15.90
C GLU A 30 1.53 6.37 14.64
N PRO A 31 0.51 6.03 13.83
CA PRO A 31 0.74 5.32 12.59
C PRO A 31 1.82 6.10 11.84
N PRO A 32 2.99 5.49 11.56
CA PRO A 32 4.01 6.17 10.76
C PRO A 32 3.31 6.70 9.51
N PRO A 33 3.63 7.93 9.05
CA PRO A 33 3.08 8.43 7.80
C PRO A 33 3.17 7.30 6.77
N PRO A 34 2.06 6.96 6.11
CA PRO A 34 1.98 5.75 5.29
C PRO A 34 3.22 5.71 4.41
N PRO A 35 3.96 4.59 4.40
CA PRO A 35 5.22 4.53 3.69
C PRO A 35 4.99 5.07 2.29
N PRO A 36 5.90 5.92 1.75
CA PRO A 36 5.78 6.36 0.38
C PRO A 36 5.52 5.11 -0.44
N CYS A 37 4.48 5.13 -1.26
CA CYS A 37 4.25 4.04 -2.18
C CYS A 37 5.57 3.82 -2.92
N VAL A 38 6.17 2.64 -2.74
CA VAL A 38 7.46 2.30 -3.34
C VAL A 38 7.17 1.45 -4.56
N ASN A 39 7.78 1.81 -5.67
CA ASN A 39 7.84 0.94 -6.83
C ASN A 39 8.59 -0.36 -6.44
N ALA A 40 8.46 -1.42 -7.24
CA ALA A 40 9.16 -2.68 -6.98
C ALA A 40 10.70 -2.54 -6.94
N ASP A 41 11.24 -1.45 -7.50
CA ASP A 41 12.66 -1.09 -7.50
C ASP A 41 13.08 -0.18 -6.31
N GLY A 42 12.15 0.15 -5.40
CA GLY A 42 12.40 0.92 -4.18
C GLY A 42 12.35 2.45 -4.36
N THR A 43 12.06 2.96 -5.56
CA THR A 43 11.87 4.40 -5.80
C THR A 43 10.49 4.89 -5.30
N PRO A 44 10.34 6.17 -4.87
CA PRO A 44 9.02 6.72 -4.52
C PRO A 44 8.12 6.76 -5.75
N CYS A 45 6.84 6.40 -5.61
CA CYS A 45 5.87 6.51 -6.70
C CYS A 45 5.68 7.96 -7.18
N ALA A 46 6.02 8.96 -6.35
CA ALA A 46 5.70 10.37 -6.51
C ALA A 46 6.09 11.01 -7.86
N ASP A 47 7.08 10.46 -8.58
CA ASP A 47 7.55 11.06 -9.82
C ASP A 47 6.68 10.73 -11.04
N LEU A 48 5.87 9.65 -11.00
CA LEU A 48 5.07 9.18 -12.15
C LEU A 48 3.67 8.66 -11.77
N GLY A 49 3.35 8.58 -10.48
CA GLY A 49 2.07 8.07 -10.00
C GLY A 49 1.81 8.28 -8.51
N THR A 50 0.62 7.94 -8.07
CA THR A 50 0.19 7.99 -6.67
C THR A 50 -0.54 6.71 -6.32
N ALA A 51 -0.44 6.28 -5.05
CA ALA A 51 -1.23 5.17 -4.53
C ALA A 51 -1.62 5.43 -3.08
N GLY A 52 -2.86 5.09 -2.74
CA GLY A 52 -3.42 5.22 -1.39
C GLY A 52 -4.74 4.46 -1.23
N PRO A 53 -5.42 4.60 -0.08
CA PRO A 53 -6.65 3.86 0.22
C PRO A 53 -7.79 4.10 -0.79
N GLY A 54 -7.80 5.26 -1.44
CA GLY A 54 -8.76 5.60 -2.49
C GLY A 54 -8.44 5.03 -3.87
N GLY A 55 -7.27 4.39 -4.04
CA GLY A 55 -6.79 3.86 -5.32
C GLY A 55 -5.39 4.33 -5.70
N ALA A 56 -5.02 4.04 -6.95
CA ALA A 56 -3.76 4.40 -7.56
C ALA A 56 -3.96 5.07 -8.92
N SER A 57 -3.00 5.90 -9.32
CA SER A 57 -2.93 6.57 -10.61
C SER A 57 -1.49 6.57 -11.09
N GLY A 58 -1.28 6.46 -12.40
CA GLY A 58 0.04 6.60 -12.99
C GLY A 58 -0.04 6.97 -14.46
N SER A 59 0.95 7.72 -14.94
CA SER A 59 1.01 8.12 -16.34
C SER A 59 2.45 8.32 -16.78
N ILE A 60 2.77 7.79 -17.95
CA ILE A 60 4.01 8.09 -18.64
C ILE A 60 3.76 9.27 -19.58
N PRO A 61 4.57 10.35 -19.56
CA PRO A 61 4.44 11.44 -20.52
C PRO A 61 4.47 10.93 -21.96
N TYR A 62 3.47 11.29 -22.76
CA TYR A 62 3.25 10.80 -24.13
C TYR A 62 3.02 9.28 -24.27
N GLY A 63 2.94 8.57 -23.14
CA GLY A 63 2.74 7.13 -23.07
C GLY A 63 1.42 6.77 -22.38
N PRO A 64 1.25 5.47 -22.03
CA PRO A 64 0.06 5.01 -21.33
C PRO A 64 -0.13 5.69 -19.99
N GLY A 65 -1.40 5.84 -19.61
CA GLY A 65 -1.78 6.20 -18.26
C GLY A 65 -3.00 5.40 -17.81
N GLY A 66 -3.21 5.36 -16.50
CA GLY A 66 -4.37 4.69 -15.92
C GLY A 66 -4.56 4.99 -14.45
N THR A 67 -5.76 4.65 -13.99
CA THR A 67 -6.22 4.79 -12.61
C THR A 67 -6.93 3.51 -12.19
N ALA A 68 -6.87 3.19 -10.90
CA ALA A 68 -7.60 2.07 -10.32
C ALA A 68 -8.02 2.40 -8.89
N GLY A 69 -9.24 2.07 -8.50
CA GLY A 69 -9.75 2.26 -7.15
C GLY A 69 -10.98 1.40 -6.88
N PRO A 70 -11.65 1.60 -5.72
CA PRO A 70 -12.80 0.79 -5.33
C PRO A 70 -13.96 0.79 -6.34
N GLY A 71 -14.09 1.87 -7.12
CA GLY A 71 -15.10 2.01 -8.17
C GLY A 71 -14.73 1.37 -9.51
N GLY A 72 -13.54 0.79 -9.64
CA GLY A 72 -13.03 0.23 -10.89
C GLY A 72 -11.70 0.84 -11.34
N ALA A 73 -11.29 0.49 -12.55
CA ALA A 73 -10.05 0.92 -13.18
C ALA A 73 -10.31 1.48 -14.58
N SER A 74 -9.43 2.36 -15.04
CA SER A 74 -9.43 2.91 -16.39
C SER A 74 -8.01 3.09 -16.88
N GLY A 75 -7.81 2.99 -18.18
CA GLY A 75 -6.51 3.25 -18.79
C GLY A 75 -6.62 3.52 -20.28
N SER A 76 -5.63 4.22 -20.81
CA SER A 76 -5.57 4.54 -22.23
C SER A 76 -4.15 4.75 -22.69
N ILE A 77 -3.90 4.39 -23.94
CA ILE A 77 -2.67 4.68 -24.66
C ILE A 77 -2.97 5.82 -25.64
N PRO A 78 -2.16 6.90 -25.69
CA PRO A 78 -2.31 7.94 -26.72
C PRO A 78 -2.30 7.33 -28.12
N TYR A 79 -3.31 7.66 -28.93
CA TYR A 79 -3.56 7.08 -30.27
C TYR A 79 -3.77 5.56 -30.31
N GLY A 80 -3.80 4.91 -29.16
CA GLY A 80 -3.95 3.48 -29.01
C GLY A 80 -5.26 3.12 -28.29
N PRO A 81 -5.37 1.86 -27.86
CA PRO A 81 -6.56 1.39 -27.18
C PRO A 81 -6.72 2.03 -25.80
N GLY A 82 -7.97 2.07 -25.35
CA GLY A 82 -8.33 2.46 -23.99
C GLY A 82 -9.54 1.70 -23.51
N GLY A 83 -9.76 1.71 -22.20
CA GLY A 83 -10.89 1.03 -21.59
C GLY A 83 -11.00 1.28 -20.11
N SER A 84 -12.12 0.86 -19.56
CA SER A 84 -12.43 0.92 -18.15
C SER A 84 -13.25 -0.28 -17.72
N ALA A 85 -13.15 -0.65 -16.44
CA ALA A 85 -13.91 -1.72 -15.85
C ALA A 85 -14.27 -1.38 -14.41
N GLY A 86 -15.48 -1.71 -13.99
CA GLY A 86 -15.94 -1.51 -12.62
C GLY A 86 -17.15 -2.36 -12.31
N PRO A 87 -17.82 -2.12 -11.16
CA PRO A 87 -18.97 -2.90 -10.73
C PRO A 87 -20.14 -2.93 -11.73
N GLY A 88 -20.25 -1.94 -12.63
CA GLY A 88 -21.26 -1.89 -13.68
C GLY A 88 -20.90 -2.63 -14.97
N GLY A 89 -19.72 -3.25 -15.05
CA GLY A 89 -19.21 -3.91 -16.24
C GLY A 89 -17.92 -3.27 -16.78
N ALA A 90 -17.55 -3.63 -18.00
CA ALA A 90 -16.34 -3.19 -18.65
C ALA A 90 -16.60 -2.63 -20.05
N SER A 91 -15.78 -1.68 -20.47
CA SER A 91 -15.81 -1.08 -21.80
C SER A 91 -14.40 -0.91 -22.33
N GLY A 92 -14.22 -1.03 -23.63
CA GLY A 92 -12.94 -0.82 -24.31
C GLY A 92 -13.13 -0.39 -25.75
N CYS A 93 -12.20 0.42 -26.24
CA CYS A 93 -12.16 0.90 -27.61
C CYS A 93 -10.76 0.75 -28.18
N ILE A 94 -10.69 0.35 -29.44
CA ILE A 94 -9.47 0.36 -30.23
C ILE A 94 -9.70 1.32 -31.41
N PRO A 95 -8.88 2.38 -31.56
CA PRO A 95 -8.99 3.30 -32.68
C PRO A 95 -8.97 2.56 -34.01
N ASN A 96 -9.85 2.96 -34.93
CA ASN A 96 -10.02 2.37 -36.26
C ASN A 96 -10.51 0.92 -36.30
N VAL A 97 -10.84 0.30 -35.15
CA VAL A 97 -11.39 -1.06 -35.09
C VAL A 97 -12.80 -1.03 -34.52
N GLY A 98 -13.00 -0.36 -33.38
CA GLY A 98 -14.32 -0.24 -32.74
C GLY A 98 -14.28 -0.35 -31.22
N CYS A 99 -15.47 -0.31 -30.62
CA CYS A 99 -15.67 -0.39 -29.18
C CYS A 99 -16.54 -1.57 -28.80
N ALA A 100 -16.33 -2.09 -27.59
CA ALA A 100 -17.16 -3.12 -26.98
C ALA A 100 -17.47 -2.75 -25.52
N THR A 101 -18.67 -3.09 -25.08
CA THR A 101 -19.11 -2.92 -23.69
C THR A 101 -19.80 -4.19 -23.23
N ILE A 102 -19.38 -4.68 -22.07
CA ILE A 102 -19.94 -5.86 -21.40
C ILE A 102 -20.52 -5.38 -20.06
N PRO A 103 -21.86 -5.39 -19.90
CA PRO A 103 -22.49 -5.08 -18.62
C PRO A 103 -22.12 -6.10 -17.53
N ALA A 104 -22.21 -5.69 -16.27
CA ALA A 104 -22.16 -6.63 -15.15
C ALA A 104 -23.37 -7.59 -15.18
N PRO A 105 -23.23 -8.82 -14.63
CA PRO A 105 -24.33 -9.78 -14.50
C PRO A 105 -25.51 -9.30 -13.67
#